data_AF-A0A9Q0TMI0-F1
#
_entry.id   AF-A0A9Q0TMI0-F1
#
_cell.length_a   1.000
_cell.length_b   1.000
_cell.length_c   1.000
_cell.angle_alpha   90.00
_cell.angle_beta   90.00
_cell.angle_gamma   90.00
#
_symmetry.space_group_name_H-M   'P 1'
#
loop_
_entity.id
_entity.type
_entity.pdbx_description
1 polymer ?
#
loop_
_entity_poly.entity_id
_entity_poly.type
_entity_poly.pdbx_seq_one_letter_code
_entity_poly.pdbx_strand_id
1 'polypeptide(L)'
;MITTFVHAGYYTDALALYQTTWSSYSKVDSRTFSIILKACSAITDIQLGRAVHSLVLKTGFDQDSFVESSVIDTYCKCGSIGQAEKAFRSSSMNSLAAWNAMMMGYAHHGCYQEVFDLFDKMSQFGIEPDEITYLGVLISCCHGGLVKEARHYLDSMFELHGINPTLRTLCLHD
;
A
#
# COMPACT_ATOMS: atom_id res chain seq x y z
N MET A 1 14.92 -17.16 6.34
CA MET A 1 15.93 -17.14 5.27
C MET A 1 15.52 -16.20 4.14
N ILE A 2 14.32 -16.33 3.53
CA ILE A 2 13.80 -15.30 2.59
C ILE A 2 13.64 -13.93 3.28
N THR A 3 13.15 -13.92 4.52
CA THR A 3 13.01 -12.71 5.36
C THR A 3 14.32 -11.96 5.58
N THR A 4 15.45 -12.65 5.74
CA THR A 4 16.76 -12.04 6.01
C THR A 4 17.37 -11.42 4.74
N PHE A 5 17.17 -12.02 3.58
CA PHE A 5 17.62 -11.44 2.30
C PHE A 5 16.90 -10.12 1.98
N VAL A 6 15.60 -10.03 2.30
CA VAL A 6 14.82 -8.80 2.06
C VAL A 6 15.18 -7.66 3.01
N HIS A 7 15.46 -7.93 4.29
CA HIS A 7 15.95 -6.90 5.22
C HIS A 7 17.35 -6.40 4.85
N ALA A 8 18.13 -7.21 4.14
CA ALA A 8 19.46 -6.87 3.63
C ALA A 8 19.45 -6.30 2.19
N GLY A 9 18.28 -6.09 1.58
CA GLY A 9 18.14 -5.50 0.23
C GLY A 9 18.45 -6.45 -0.94
N TYR A 10 18.65 -7.75 -0.68
CA TYR A 10 18.94 -8.76 -1.70
C TYR A 10 17.65 -9.36 -2.27
N TYR A 11 16.90 -8.54 -3.00
CA TYR A 11 15.58 -8.91 -3.54
C TYR A 11 15.66 -10.03 -4.59
N THR A 12 16.70 -10.05 -5.43
CA THR A 12 16.91 -11.10 -6.44
C THR A 12 17.20 -12.46 -5.83
N ASP A 13 17.97 -12.50 -4.74
CA ASP A 13 18.31 -13.74 -4.03
C ASP A 13 17.11 -14.28 -3.26
N ALA A 14 16.28 -13.39 -2.69
CA ALA A 14 15.00 -13.76 -2.10
C ALA A 14 14.07 -14.42 -3.13
N LEU A 15 14.08 -13.94 -4.38
CA LEU A 15 13.29 -14.49 -5.49
C LEU A 15 13.84 -15.84 -5.99
N ALA A 16 15.16 -15.98 -6.14
CA ALA A 16 15.79 -17.26 -6.50
C ALA A 16 15.56 -18.33 -5.42
N LEU A 17 15.59 -17.93 -4.15
CA LEU A 17 15.27 -18.81 -3.03
C LEU A 17 13.79 -19.20 -3.01
N TYR A 18 12.88 -18.30 -3.36
CA TYR A 18 11.46 -18.62 -3.53
C TYR A 18 11.21 -19.67 -4.64
N GLN A 19 11.86 -19.51 -5.80
CA GLN A 19 11.72 -20.46 -6.91
C GLN A 19 12.24 -21.86 -6.57
N THR A 20 13.32 -21.96 -5.81
CA THR A 20 13.92 -23.25 -5.38
C THR A 20 13.16 -23.90 -4.23
N THR A 21 12.59 -23.12 -3.30
CA THR A 21 11.81 -23.64 -2.16
C THR A 21 10.42 -24.14 -2.52
N TRP A 22 9.84 -23.71 -3.66
CA TRP A 22 8.59 -24.29 -4.21
C TRP A 22 8.68 -25.81 -4.39
N SER A 23 9.89 -26.33 -4.65
CA SER A 23 10.16 -27.76 -4.83
C SER A 23 10.19 -28.55 -3.52
N SER A 24 10.35 -27.88 -2.37
CA SER A 24 10.62 -28.51 -1.07
C SER A 24 9.62 -28.07 0.00
N TYR A 25 8.42 -28.67 -0.01
CA TYR A 25 7.45 -28.93 1.09
C TYR A 25 7.35 -27.96 2.30
N SER A 26 7.74 -26.70 2.17
CA SER A 26 7.62 -25.69 3.21
C SER A 26 6.27 -24.99 3.04
N LYS A 27 5.44 -24.99 4.08
CA LYS A 27 4.09 -24.41 4.05
C LYS A 27 4.20 -22.89 3.80
N VAL A 28 3.95 -22.47 2.56
CA VAL A 28 3.84 -21.06 2.19
C VAL A 28 2.71 -20.43 3.01
N ASP A 29 2.99 -19.30 3.66
CA ASP A 29 2.05 -18.56 4.50
C ASP A 29 1.84 -17.12 3.96
N SER A 30 0.90 -16.38 4.55
CA SER A 30 0.59 -15.01 4.12
C SER A 30 1.80 -14.07 4.17
N ARG A 31 2.67 -14.23 5.18
CA ARG A 31 3.91 -13.45 5.30
C ARG A 31 4.84 -13.66 4.12
N THR A 32 4.97 -14.89 3.64
CA THR A 32 5.79 -15.22 2.48
C THR A 32 5.31 -14.46 1.25
N PHE A 33 4.00 -14.41 1.00
CA PHE A 33 3.42 -13.65 -0.10
C PHE A 33 3.69 -12.15 0.01
N SER A 34 3.44 -11.54 1.18
CA SER A 34 3.72 -10.12 1.39
C SER A 34 5.19 -9.77 1.16
N ILE A 35 6.13 -10.63 1.56
CA ILE A 35 7.57 -10.41 1.35
C ILE A 35 7.91 -10.42 -0.15
N ILE A 36 7.41 -11.39 -0.88
CA ILE A 36 7.67 -11.52 -2.32
C ILE A 36 7.04 -10.37 -3.09
N LEU A 37 5.80 -10.01 -2.75
CA LEU A 37 5.11 -8.85 -3.33
C LEU A 37 5.90 -7.55 -3.11
N LYS A 38 6.40 -7.31 -1.89
CA LYS A 38 7.29 -6.17 -1.60
C LYS A 38 8.57 -6.18 -2.44
N ALA A 39 9.16 -7.36 -2.67
CA ALA A 39 10.31 -7.49 -3.56
C ALA A 39 9.93 -7.14 -5.01
N CYS A 40 8.76 -7.58 -5.49
CA CYS A 40 8.23 -7.21 -6.82
C CYS A 40 8.05 -5.69 -6.95
N SER A 41 7.48 -5.04 -5.93
CA SER A 41 7.33 -3.58 -5.88
C SER A 41 8.68 -2.87 -5.96
N ALA A 42 9.69 -3.37 -5.23
CA ALA A 42 11.01 -2.75 -5.15
C ALA A 42 11.78 -2.80 -6.49
N ILE A 43 11.62 -3.89 -7.25
CA ILE A 43 12.24 -4.06 -8.57
C ILE A 43 11.32 -3.61 -9.72
N THR A 44 10.12 -3.12 -9.41
CA THR A 44 9.09 -2.70 -10.39
C THR A 44 8.70 -3.77 -11.43
N ASP A 45 8.79 -5.05 -11.06
CA ASP A 45 8.44 -6.17 -11.95
C ASP A 45 6.94 -6.50 -11.86
N ILE A 46 6.18 -5.89 -12.76
CA ILE A 46 4.73 -6.10 -12.86
C ILE A 46 4.34 -7.52 -13.24
N GLN A 47 5.15 -8.24 -14.03
CA GLN A 47 4.80 -9.57 -14.50
C GLN A 47 4.93 -10.57 -13.35
N LEU A 48 6.02 -10.45 -12.57
CA LEU A 48 6.19 -11.23 -11.36
C LEU A 48 5.11 -10.91 -10.33
N GLY A 49 4.80 -9.62 -10.11
CA GLY A 49 3.70 -9.21 -9.23
C GLY A 49 2.36 -9.85 -9.61
N ARG A 50 2.03 -9.92 -10.91
CA ARG A 50 0.83 -10.60 -11.42
C ARG A 50 0.87 -12.12 -11.19
N ALA A 51 2.01 -12.76 -11.40
CA ALA A 51 2.17 -14.19 -11.17
C ALA A 51 1.96 -14.54 -9.69
N VAL A 52 2.54 -13.74 -8.78
CA VAL A 52 2.41 -13.90 -7.33
C VAL A 52 0.98 -13.63 -6.88
N HIS A 53 0.33 -12.56 -7.37
CA HIS A 53 -1.07 -12.29 -7.06
C HIS A 53 -2.00 -13.41 -7.56
N SER A 54 -1.76 -13.96 -8.75
CA SER A 54 -2.52 -15.11 -9.24
C SER A 54 -2.38 -16.33 -8.32
N LEU A 55 -1.21 -16.50 -7.70
CA LEU A 55 -0.99 -17.57 -6.75
C LEU A 55 -1.68 -17.30 -5.41
N VAL A 56 -1.66 -16.06 -4.91
CA VAL A 56 -2.43 -15.64 -3.73
C VAL A 56 -3.89 -16.04 -3.87
N LEU A 57 -4.51 -15.73 -5.01
CA LEU A 57 -5.91 -16.08 -5.31
C LEU A 57 -6.13 -17.60 -5.33
N LYS A 58 -5.22 -18.36 -5.95
CA LYS A 58 -5.32 -19.84 -6.02
C LYS A 58 -5.13 -20.53 -4.68
N THR A 59 -4.44 -19.89 -3.74
CA THR A 59 -4.10 -20.46 -2.43
C THR A 59 -5.00 -19.95 -1.31
N GLY A 60 -5.92 -19.03 -1.60
CA GLY A 60 -6.90 -18.51 -0.65
C GLY A 60 -6.33 -17.52 0.36
N PHE A 61 -5.19 -16.90 0.07
CA PHE A 61 -4.59 -15.86 0.91
C PHE A 61 -5.06 -14.44 0.53
N ASP A 62 -5.98 -14.33 -0.42
CA ASP A 62 -6.54 -13.06 -0.90
C ASP A 62 -7.41 -12.35 0.14
N GLN A 63 -7.80 -13.03 1.23
CA GLN A 63 -8.54 -12.44 2.35
C GLN A 63 -7.63 -12.05 3.53
N ASP A 64 -6.31 -12.28 3.44
CA ASP A 64 -5.36 -11.84 4.45
C ASP A 64 -5.02 -10.36 4.24
N SER A 65 -5.30 -9.53 5.24
CA SER A 65 -5.16 -8.07 5.16
C SER A 65 -3.73 -7.58 4.84
N PHE A 66 -2.70 -8.33 5.25
CA PHE A 66 -1.31 -8.02 4.91
C PHE A 66 -0.99 -8.36 3.46
N VAL A 67 -1.60 -9.41 2.93
CA VAL A 67 -1.44 -9.80 1.53
C VAL A 67 -2.21 -8.86 0.62
N GLU A 68 -3.48 -8.55 0.94
CA GLU A 68 -4.31 -7.58 0.22
C GLU A 68 -3.59 -6.24 0.02
N SER A 69 -3.13 -5.63 1.11
CA SER A 69 -2.40 -4.35 1.08
C SER A 69 -1.09 -4.44 0.28
N SER A 70 -0.37 -5.57 0.38
CA SER A 70 0.86 -5.78 -0.40
C SER A 70 0.60 -5.92 -1.90
N VAL A 71 -0.50 -6.56 -2.30
CA VAL A 71 -0.91 -6.67 -3.71
C VAL A 71 -1.24 -5.29 -4.27
N ILE A 72 -2.02 -4.48 -3.53
CA ILE A 72 -2.37 -3.11 -3.93
C ILE A 72 -1.10 -2.28 -4.08
N ASP A 73 -0.23 -2.26 -3.07
CA ASP A 73 1.06 -1.53 -3.09
C ASP A 73 1.94 -1.95 -4.28
N THR A 74 1.97 -3.26 -4.59
CA THR A 74 2.71 -3.78 -5.75
C THR A 74 2.19 -3.19 -7.06
N TYR A 75 0.87 -3.21 -7.26
CA TYR A 75 0.30 -2.64 -8.48
C TYR A 75 0.51 -1.13 -8.57
N CYS A 76 0.36 -0.40 -7.46
CA CYS A 76 0.64 1.03 -7.40
C CYS A 76 2.10 1.32 -7.79
N LYS A 77 3.08 0.71 -7.13
CA LYS A 77 4.51 0.99 -7.37
C LYS A 77 5.00 0.53 -8.75
N CYS A 78 4.35 -0.48 -9.33
CA CYS A 78 4.60 -0.90 -10.71
C CYS A 78 3.86 -0.06 -11.76
N GLY A 79 3.23 1.05 -11.37
CA GLY A 79 2.54 1.98 -12.28
C GLY A 79 1.21 1.45 -12.85
N SER A 80 0.66 0.37 -12.29
CA SER A 80 -0.58 -0.26 -12.75
C SER A 80 -1.77 0.11 -11.87
N ILE A 81 -2.05 1.41 -11.77
CA ILE A 81 -3.06 1.94 -10.84
C ILE A 81 -4.45 1.31 -11.02
N GLY A 82 -4.91 1.08 -12.26
CA GLY A 82 -6.20 0.43 -12.52
C GLY A 82 -6.27 -1.02 -12.05
N GLN A 83 -5.13 -1.73 -11.92
CA GLN A 83 -5.09 -3.06 -11.32
C GLN A 83 -5.06 -2.98 -9.78
N ALA A 84 -4.42 -1.95 -9.22
CA ALA A 84 -4.47 -1.66 -7.80
C ALA A 84 -5.91 -1.37 -7.35
N GLU A 85 -6.65 -0.56 -8.10
CA GLU A 85 -8.06 -0.27 -7.83
C GLU A 85 -8.93 -1.52 -7.83
N LYS A 86 -8.72 -2.43 -8.81
CA LYS A 86 -9.46 -3.70 -8.86
C LYS A 86 -9.17 -4.54 -7.63
N ALA A 87 -7.89 -4.65 -7.23
CA ALA A 87 -7.48 -5.37 -6.04
C ALA A 87 -8.09 -4.76 -4.76
N PHE A 88 -8.09 -3.42 -4.65
CA PHE A 88 -8.70 -2.69 -3.54
C PHE A 88 -10.23 -2.86 -3.49
N ARG A 89 -10.92 -2.86 -4.63
CA ARG A 89 -12.37 -3.09 -4.67
C ARG A 89 -12.75 -4.54 -4.34
N SER A 90 -11.86 -5.50 -4.61
CA SER A 90 -12.05 -6.90 -4.25
C SER A 90 -11.64 -7.23 -2.82
N SER A 91 -10.89 -6.34 -2.15
CA SER A 91 -10.44 -6.57 -0.78
C SER A 91 -11.60 -6.44 0.20
N SER A 92 -11.41 -6.95 1.40
CA SER A 92 -12.43 -6.96 2.48
C SER A 92 -12.95 -5.58 2.92
N MET A 93 -12.48 -4.46 2.33
CA MET A 93 -12.76 -3.04 2.65
C MET A 93 -12.66 -2.64 4.14
N ASN A 94 -12.33 -3.57 5.03
CA ASN A 94 -12.21 -3.39 6.48
C ASN A 94 -10.76 -3.15 6.93
N SER A 95 -9.80 -3.23 6.00
CA SER A 95 -8.37 -3.14 6.28
C SER A 95 -7.86 -1.72 6.06
N LEU A 96 -7.58 -0.97 7.13
CA LEU A 96 -6.93 0.35 7.06
C LEU A 96 -5.65 0.31 6.20
N ALA A 97 -4.89 -0.79 6.26
CA ALA A 97 -3.69 -0.96 5.43
C ALA A 97 -3.99 -0.98 3.92
N ALA A 98 -5.14 -1.53 3.50
CA ALA A 98 -5.55 -1.53 2.10
C ALA A 98 -5.99 -0.12 1.63
N TRP A 99 -6.72 0.61 2.49
CA TRP A 99 -7.09 2.01 2.24
C TRP A 99 -5.85 2.88 2.10
N ASN A 100 -4.92 2.78 3.04
CA ASN A 100 -3.66 3.52 3.02
C ASN A 100 -2.81 3.17 1.79
N ALA A 101 -2.72 1.89 1.41
CA ALA A 101 -2.00 1.49 0.20
C ALA A 101 -2.59 2.12 -1.07
N MET A 102 -3.92 2.17 -1.19
CA MET A 102 -4.59 2.77 -2.34
C MET A 102 -4.46 4.30 -2.34
N MET A 103 -4.66 4.96 -1.19
CA MET A 103 -4.49 6.41 -1.04
C MET A 103 -3.08 6.87 -1.38
N MET A 104 -2.06 6.19 -0.86
CA MET A 104 -0.66 6.49 -1.20
C MET A 104 -0.37 6.23 -2.68
N GLY A 105 -0.98 5.18 -3.25
CA GLY A 105 -0.93 4.89 -4.68
C GLY A 105 -1.43 6.06 -5.52
N TYR A 106 -2.64 6.54 -5.25
CA TYR A 106 -3.20 7.70 -5.94
C TYR A 106 -2.39 8.97 -5.72
N ALA A 107 -1.99 9.26 -4.48
CA ALA A 107 -1.22 10.44 -4.12
C ALA A 107 0.09 10.52 -4.93
N HIS A 108 0.83 9.41 -5.05
CA HIS A 108 2.08 9.36 -5.82
C HIS A 108 1.88 9.40 -7.34
N HIS A 109 0.69 9.09 -7.84
CA HIS A 109 0.36 9.19 -9.27
C HIS A 109 -0.32 10.52 -9.64
N GLY A 110 -0.43 11.46 -8.69
CA GLY A 110 -1.07 12.76 -8.91
C GLY A 110 -2.60 12.70 -9.02
N CYS A 111 -3.22 11.59 -8.62
CA CYS A 111 -4.66 11.39 -8.58
C CYS A 111 -5.26 11.99 -7.28
N TYR A 112 -5.05 13.29 -7.06
CA TYR A 112 -5.38 13.93 -5.79
C TYR A 112 -6.89 13.95 -5.48
N GLN A 113 -7.74 14.04 -6.52
CA GLN A 113 -9.19 14.04 -6.34
C GLN A 113 -9.67 12.68 -5.80
N GLU A 114 -9.12 11.59 -6.32
CA GLU A 114 -9.41 10.24 -5.88
C GLU A 114 -8.96 10.00 -4.44
N VAL A 115 -7.89 10.66 -3.97
CA VAL A 115 -7.48 10.61 -2.57
C VAL A 115 -8.50 11.28 -1.66
N PHE A 116 -9.00 12.47 -2.00
CA PHE A 116 -10.03 13.13 -1.20
C PHE A 116 -11.35 12.35 -1.19
N ASP A 117 -11.78 11.86 -2.36
CA ASP A 117 -12.97 11.02 -2.48
C ASP A 117 -12.86 9.74 -1.64
N LEU A 118 -11.64 9.18 -1.52
CA LEU A 118 -11.39 7.99 -0.73
C LEU A 118 -11.33 8.32 0.76
N PHE A 119 -10.68 9.42 1.14
CA PHE A 119 -10.64 9.90 2.52
C PHE A 119 -12.05 10.13 3.09
N ASP A 120 -12.91 10.83 2.34
CA ASP A 120 -14.29 11.12 2.76
C ASP A 120 -15.12 9.84 2.95
N LYS A 121 -14.85 8.80 2.15
CA LYS A 121 -15.54 7.51 2.24
C LYS A 121 -15.11 6.70 3.46
N MET A 122 -13.92 6.90 4.04
CA MET A 122 -13.42 6.09 5.16
C MET A 122 -14.43 6.04 6.33
N SER A 123 -15.01 7.18 6.67
CA SER A 123 -16.03 7.29 7.74
C SER A 123 -17.28 6.44 7.47
N GLN A 124 -17.72 6.35 6.21
CA GLN A 124 -18.89 5.58 5.79
C GLN A 124 -18.66 4.07 5.94
N PHE A 125 -17.39 3.65 5.86
CA PHE A 125 -16.96 2.26 6.04
C PHE A 125 -16.47 1.97 7.47
N GLY A 126 -16.55 2.95 8.38
CA GLY A 126 -16.08 2.80 9.76
C GLY A 126 -14.56 2.62 9.88
N ILE A 127 -13.80 3.14 8.91
CA ILE A 127 -12.34 3.13 8.92
C ILE A 127 -11.85 4.46 9.48
N GLU A 128 -11.09 4.41 10.56
CA GLU A 128 -10.49 5.60 11.14
C GLU A 128 -9.16 5.94 10.43
N PRO A 129 -8.97 7.21 10.02
CA PRO A 129 -7.70 7.69 9.49
C PRO A 129 -6.53 7.49 10.47
N ASP A 130 -5.34 7.21 9.95
CA ASP A 130 -4.08 7.24 10.70
C ASP A 130 -3.07 8.24 10.11
N GLU A 131 -1.84 8.26 10.65
CA GLU A 131 -0.76 9.12 10.16
C GLU A 131 -0.50 8.92 8.65
N ILE A 132 -0.59 7.67 8.16
CA ILE A 132 -0.34 7.36 6.75
C ILE A 132 -1.48 7.85 5.87
N THR A 133 -2.72 7.77 6.37
CA THR A 133 -3.89 8.34 5.71
C THR A 133 -3.68 9.84 5.47
N TYR A 134 -3.34 10.58 6.53
CA TYR A 134 -3.10 12.02 6.45
C TYR A 134 -1.89 12.37 5.58
N LEU A 135 -0.83 11.57 5.61
CA LEU A 135 0.31 11.74 4.72
C LEU A 135 -0.12 11.67 3.24
N GLY A 136 -0.98 10.70 2.87
CA GLY A 136 -1.51 10.60 1.50
C GLY A 136 -2.32 11.83 1.08
N VAL A 137 -3.16 12.34 1.98
CA VAL A 137 -3.93 13.58 1.77
C VAL A 137 -3.01 14.79 1.55
N LEU A 138 -1.98 14.94 2.38
CA LEU A 138 -1.05 16.06 2.29
C LEU A 138 -0.19 16.01 1.03
N ILE A 139 0.30 14.83 0.63
CA ILE A 139 1.00 14.65 -0.65
C ILE A 139 0.09 15.06 -1.81
N SER A 140 -1.20 14.73 -1.73
CA SER A 140 -2.19 15.10 -2.75
C SER A 140 -2.43 16.60 -2.81
N CYS A 141 -2.46 17.28 -1.66
CA CYS A 141 -2.49 18.75 -1.62
C CYS A 141 -1.26 19.37 -2.28
N CYS A 142 -0.06 18.81 -2.08
CA CYS A 142 1.15 19.28 -2.76
C CYS A 142 1.05 19.16 -4.29
N HIS A 143 0.59 18.00 -4.79
CA HIS A 143 0.39 17.79 -6.23
C HIS A 143 -0.64 18.74 -6.82
N GLY A 144 -1.70 19.07 -6.07
CA GLY A 144 -2.76 20.00 -6.49
C GLY A 144 -2.43 21.49 -6.26
N GLY A 145 -1.33 21.83 -5.58
CA GLY A 145 -1.03 23.21 -5.17
C GLY A 145 -2.02 23.77 -4.12
N LEU A 146 -2.66 22.90 -3.35
CA LEU A 146 -3.77 23.19 -2.42
C LEU A 146 -3.25 23.53 -1.02
N VAL A 147 -2.57 24.67 -0.89
CA VAL A 147 -1.89 25.07 0.36
C VAL A 147 -2.87 25.30 1.52
N LYS A 148 -4.09 25.78 1.23
CA LYS A 148 -5.08 26.07 2.28
C LYS A 148 -5.68 24.77 2.83
N GLU A 149 -5.93 23.83 1.95
CA GLU A 149 -6.45 22.50 2.23
C GLU A 149 -5.42 21.69 3.02
N ALA A 150 -4.14 21.75 2.63
CA ALA A 150 -3.07 21.11 3.39
C ALA A 150 -3.03 21.56 4.86
N ARG A 151 -3.15 22.88 5.09
CA ARG A 151 -3.23 23.44 6.44
C ARG A 151 -4.47 22.94 7.19
N HIS A 152 -5.63 22.97 6.55
CA HIS A 152 -6.86 22.48 7.15
C HIS A 152 -6.74 21.01 7.60
N TYR A 153 -6.17 20.15 6.75
CA TYR A 153 -5.99 18.75 7.09
C TYR A 153 -4.97 18.54 8.21
N LEU A 154 -3.87 19.30 8.25
CA LEU A 154 -2.91 19.28 9.36
C LEU A 154 -3.56 19.64 10.70
N ASP A 155 -4.39 20.68 10.73
CA ASP A 155 -5.10 21.09 11.94
C ASP A 155 -6.12 20.01 12.36
N SER A 156 -6.89 19.48 11.39
CA SER A 156 -7.89 18.43 11.63
C SER A 156 -7.30 17.12 12.17
N MET A 157 -6.03 16.82 11.81
CA MET A 157 -5.33 15.60 12.19
C MET A 157 -5.22 15.45 13.71
N PHE A 158 -4.93 16.56 14.41
CA PHE A 158 -4.90 16.59 15.88
C PHE A 158 -6.29 16.76 16.48
N GLU A 159 -7.10 17.67 15.94
CA GLU A 159 -8.40 18.04 16.52
C GLU A 159 -9.44 16.91 16.48
N LEU A 160 -9.52 16.19 15.36
CA LEU A 160 -10.54 15.16 15.14
C LEU A 160 -10.07 13.77 15.52
N HIS A 161 -8.78 13.46 15.29
CA HIS A 161 -8.26 12.10 15.41
C HIS A 161 -7.12 11.96 16.43
N GLY A 162 -6.71 13.05 17.09
CA GLY A 162 -5.65 13.02 18.11
C GLY A 162 -4.28 12.64 17.56
N ILE A 163 -4.06 12.77 16.25
CA ILE A 163 -2.82 12.38 15.60
C ILE A 163 -1.91 13.61 15.52
N ASN A 164 -0.68 13.48 16.02
CA ASN A 164 0.29 14.57 15.97
C ASN A 164 0.98 14.59 14.60
N PRO A 165 1.09 15.76 13.95
CA PRO A 165 1.91 15.91 12.76
C PRO A 165 3.36 15.49 13.03
N THR A 166 3.94 14.68 12.14
CA THR A 166 5.33 14.25 12.20
C THR A 166 6.19 15.01 11.20
N LEU A 167 7.52 14.86 11.26
CA LEU A 167 8.42 15.47 10.28
C LEU A 167 8.05 15.08 8.84
N ARG A 168 7.54 13.86 8.62
CA ARG A 168 7.13 13.40 7.29
C ARG A 168 5.94 14.19 6.73
N THR A 169 4.99 14.56 7.59
CA THR A 169 3.83 15.37 7.20
C THR A 169 4.18 16.87 7.12
N LEU A 170 5.22 17.31 7.84
CA LEU A 170 5.65 18.72 7.90
C LEU A 170 6.62 19.12 6.78
N CYS A 171 7.53 18.24 6.34
CA CYS A 171 8.53 18.55 5.30
C CYS A 171 7.95 18.68 3.88
N LEU A 172 6.64 18.50 3.70
CA LEU A 172 5.93 18.72 2.42
C LEU A 172 5.64 20.22 2.16
N HIS A 173 6.10 21.11 3.05
CA HIS A 173 5.74 22.52 3.10
C HIS A 173 6.91 23.49 2.79
N ASP A 174 8.11 22.97 2.52
CA ASP A 174 9.33 23.73 2.16
C ASP A 174 9.65 23.60 0.65
#